data_AF-A0A9D1XDR7-F1
#
_entry.id   AF-A0A9D1XDR7-F1
#
_cell.length_a   1.000
_cell.length_b   1.000
_cell.length_c   1.000
_cell.angle_alpha   90.00
_cell.angle_beta   90.00
_cell.angle_gamma   90.00
#
_symmetry.space_group_name_H-M   'P 1'
#
loop_
_entity.id
_entity.type
_entity.pdbx_description
1 polymer ?
#
loop_
_entity_poly.entity_id
_entity_poly.type
_entity_poly.pdbx_seq_one_letter_code
_entity_poly.pdbx_strand_id
1 'polypeptide(L)'
;MEKIRNLSLRRSFLLYLVAAMILSFAVSVALRAGAENFQFYLYRKNISDEQYARAMDDIGYEENLARWGSLHGVSLSDMERFLAESCDFVITWSGLLVPVCGCAAAIFIFYRKKIHPPLEEMERSLEAVSRGEWDTAIQYRNEDELGQLCAKFESMRLQLKDNNRRLWGMVEEEKALRAAIAHDIRSPLAVLRGYQEMLLEFVPQERIEKDKIMEILRTGMEQIDRLNQFVDTMRELSRLEERKVVCQSVSMEKLVRRASETGRMLSQQAGKRFRITR
;
A
#
# COMPACT_ATOMS: atom_id res chain seq x y z
N MET A 1 21.78 -8.21 16.51
CA MET A 1 21.15 -6.98 15.97
C MET A 1 19.64 -7.15 15.70
N GLU A 2 19.12 -8.35 15.45
CA GLU A 2 17.68 -8.60 15.20
C GLU A 2 16.76 -8.19 16.36
N LYS A 3 17.18 -8.39 17.61
CA LYS A 3 16.42 -7.98 18.80
C LYS A 3 16.10 -6.48 18.85
N ILE A 4 16.94 -5.63 18.27
CA ILE A 4 16.71 -4.17 18.21
C ILE A 4 15.73 -3.82 17.08
N ARG A 5 15.71 -4.64 16.02
CA ARG A 5 14.87 -4.42 14.84
C ARG A 5 13.39 -4.61 15.16
N ASN A 6 13.06 -5.64 15.95
CA ASN A 6 11.68 -5.99 16.35
C ASN A 6 11.14 -5.20 17.55
N LEU A 7 11.92 -4.28 18.13
CA LEU A 7 11.39 -3.42 19.20
C LEU A 7 10.33 -2.47 18.63
N SER A 8 9.36 -2.11 19.46
CA SER A 8 8.40 -1.07 19.10
C SER A 8 9.10 0.22 18.70
N LEU A 9 8.55 0.94 17.73
CA LEU A 9 9.07 2.22 17.24
C LEU A 9 9.39 3.18 18.39
N ARG A 10 8.49 3.26 19.38
CA ARG A 10 8.66 4.11 20.56
C ARG A 10 9.84 3.68 21.42
N ARG A 11 10.01 2.39 21.67
CA ARG A 11 11.14 1.87 22.47
C ARG A 11 12.46 2.03 21.73
N SER A 12 12.49 1.74 20.43
CA SER A 12 13.67 1.99 19.61
C SER A 12 14.04 3.46 19.61
N PHE A 13 13.09 4.37 19.37
CA PHE A 13 13.34 5.81 19.39
C PHE A 13 13.96 6.28 20.73
N LEU A 14 13.35 5.85 21.85
CA LEU A 14 13.87 6.16 23.19
C LEU A 14 15.29 5.62 23.39
N LEU A 15 15.57 4.39 22.95
CA LEU A 15 16.92 3.80 23.06
C LEU A 15 17.96 4.59 22.27
N TYR A 16 17.66 4.99 21.03
CA TYR A 16 18.57 5.80 20.22
C TYR A 16 18.83 7.17 20.89
N LEU A 17 17.79 7.80 21.41
CA LEU A 17 17.89 9.12 22.04
C LEU A 17 18.67 9.06 23.36
N VAL A 18 18.39 8.08 24.23
CA VAL A 18 19.12 7.88 25.49
C VAL A 18 20.57 7.51 25.24
N ALA A 19 20.85 6.59 24.31
CA ALA A 19 22.21 6.22 23.96
C ALA A 19 23.01 7.41 23.42
N ALA A 20 22.41 8.23 22.55
CA ALA A 20 23.03 9.44 22.03
C ALA A 20 23.23 10.50 23.12
N MET A 21 22.29 10.66 24.04
CA MET A 21 22.43 11.59 25.16
C MET A 21 23.58 11.19 26.09
N ILE A 22 23.69 9.91 26.45
CA ILE A 22 24.79 9.39 27.28
C ILE A 22 26.13 9.55 26.55
N LEU A 23 26.19 9.21 25.27
CA LEU A 23 27.40 9.35 24.47
C LEU A 23 27.82 10.81 24.33
N SER A 24 26.89 11.70 23.98
CA SER A 24 27.16 13.14 23.88
C SER A 24 27.56 13.75 25.21
N PHE A 25 26.98 13.30 26.32
CA PHE A 25 27.39 13.73 27.65
C PHE A 25 28.82 13.30 27.96
N ALA A 26 29.16 12.04 27.72
CA ALA A 26 30.53 11.52 27.90
C ALA A 26 31.53 12.26 27.01
N VAL A 27 31.19 12.52 25.74
CA VAL A 27 32.02 13.29 24.81
C VAL A 27 32.19 14.73 25.27
N SER A 28 31.12 15.39 25.75
CA SER A 28 31.19 16.74 26.28
C SER A 28 32.09 16.83 27.51
N VAL A 29 31.96 15.90 28.46
CA VAL A 29 32.83 15.83 29.65
C VAL A 29 34.29 15.59 29.25
N ALA A 30 34.55 14.69 28.31
CA ALA A 30 35.91 14.43 27.82
C ALA A 30 36.52 15.64 27.10
N LEU A 31 35.74 16.33 26.25
CA LEU A 31 36.18 17.56 25.58
C LEU A 31 36.49 18.67 26.58
N ARG A 32 35.64 18.82 27.61
CA ARG A 32 35.85 19.80 28.67
C ARG A 32 37.12 19.50 29.47
N ALA A 33 37.29 18.26 29.95
CA ALA A 33 38.47 17.86 30.70
C ALA A 33 39.76 18.00 29.85
N GLY A 34 39.69 17.67 28.56
CA GLY A 34 40.80 17.87 27.62
C GLY A 34 41.16 19.35 27.44
N ALA A 35 40.17 20.22 27.29
CA ALA A 35 40.36 21.66 27.17
C ALA A 35 40.92 22.28 28.46
N GLU A 36 40.40 21.88 29.63
CA GLU A 36 40.89 22.34 30.94
C GLU A 36 42.35 21.90 31.18
N ASN A 37 42.69 20.64 30.86
CA ASN A 37 44.07 20.14 30.97
C ASN A 37 45.03 20.87 30.02
N PHE A 38 44.59 21.17 28.80
CA PHE A 38 45.40 21.89 27.83
C PHE A 38 45.61 23.36 28.24
N GLN A 39 44.58 24.02 28.77
CA GLN A 39 44.71 25.35 29.37
C GLN A 39 45.68 25.32 30.55
N PHE A 40 45.52 24.38 31.48
CA PHE A 40 46.44 24.23 32.62
C PHE A 40 47.90 24.06 32.17
N TYR A 41 48.15 23.26 31.13
CA TYR A 41 49.47 23.11 30.54
C TYR A 41 50.02 24.43 29.98
N LEU A 42 49.23 25.18 29.22
CA LEU A 42 49.63 26.47 28.66
C LEU A 42 49.94 27.51 29.75
N TYR A 43 49.12 27.59 30.81
CA TYR A 43 49.34 28.50 31.93
C TYR A 43 50.56 28.08 32.77
N ARG A 44 50.74 26.78 33.05
CA ARG A 44 51.89 26.28 33.82
C ARG A 44 53.22 26.47 33.08
N LYS A 45 53.23 26.39 31.76
CA LYS A 45 54.43 26.62 30.94
C LYS A 45 54.91 28.07 31.00
N ASN A 46 53.99 29.03 31.12
CA ASN A 46 54.29 30.46 30.99
C ASN A 46 54.28 31.23 32.33
N ILE A 47 54.05 30.56 33.45
CA ILE A 47 54.10 31.15 34.80
C ILE A 47 55.53 31.06 35.37
N SER A 48 56.02 32.13 36.01
CA SER A 48 57.32 32.10 36.70
C SER A 48 57.23 31.33 38.03
N ASP A 49 58.32 30.70 38.48
CA ASP A 49 58.34 29.89 39.71
C ASP A 49 57.86 30.65 40.96
N GLU A 50 58.19 31.95 41.07
CA GLU A 50 57.70 32.82 42.16
C GLU A 50 56.19 33.11 42.09
N GLN A 51 55.63 33.23 40.88
CA GLN A 51 54.20 33.47 40.68
C GLN A 51 53.41 32.20 40.94
N TYR A 52 53.97 31.03 40.59
CA TYR A 52 53.38 29.74 40.90
C TYR A 52 53.38 29.45 42.40
N ALA A 53 54.47 29.77 43.10
CA ALA A 53 54.53 29.66 44.56
C ALA A 53 53.48 30.55 45.24
N ARG A 54 53.27 31.78 44.75
CA ARG A 54 52.18 32.66 45.21
C ARG A 54 50.78 32.11 44.89
N ALA A 55 50.59 31.52 43.71
CA ALA A 55 49.32 30.86 43.36
C ALA A 55 49.00 29.70 44.31
N MET A 56 50.01 28.94 44.74
CA MET A 56 49.84 27.84 45.71
C MET A 56 49.58 28.32 47.14
N ASP A 57 49.95 29.56 47.49
CA ASP A 57 49.76 30.16 48.82
C ASP A 57 48.41 30.88 48.94
N ASP A 58 47.92 31.47 47.84
CA ASP A 58 46.65 32.22 47.78
C ASP A 58 45.44 31.33 47.46
N ILE A 59 45.64 30.25 46.69
CA ILE A 59 44.59 29.32 46.30
C ILE A 59 44.71 28.07 47.17
N GLY A 60 43.75 27.87 48.08
CA GLY A 60 43.57 26.57 48.72
C GLY A 60 43.47 25.48 47.65
N TYR A 61 44.09 24.33 47.90
CA TYR A 61 44.48 23.21 47.00
C TYR A 61 43.47 22.68 45.94
N GLU A 62 42.31 23.31 45.75
CA GLU A 62 41.23 22.86 44.86
C GLU A 62 40.76 23.91 43.81
N GLU A 63 41.14 25.20 43.90
CA GLU A 63 40.64 26.19 42.92
C GLU A 63 41.52 26.28 41.65
N ASN A 64 40.84 26.30 40.51
CA ASN A 64 41.38 26.01 39.18
C ASN A 64 42.49 27.00 38.76
N LEU A 65 43.76 26.55 38.75
CA LEU A 65 44.95 27.36 38.42
C LEU A 65 44.84 28.07 37.05
N ALA A 66 44.07 27.50 36.10
CA ALA A 66 43.80 28.12 34.81
C ALA A 66 42.94 29.39 34.93
N ARG A 67 41.97 29.41 35.85
CA ARG A 67 41.14 30.59 36.16
C ARG A 67 41.94 31.66 36.90
N TRP A 68 42.93 31.26 37.70
CA TRP A 68 43.84 32.18 38.39
C TRP A 68 44.85 32.83 37.43
N GLY A 69 45.40 32.05 36.48
CA GLY A 69 46.37 32.53 35.49
C GLY A 69 45.79 33.58 34.52
N SER A 70 44.51 33.50 34.18
CA SER A 70 43.82 34.53 33.39
C SER A 70 43.55 35.82 34.20
N LEU A 71 43.36 35.71 35.52
CA LEU A 71 43.08 36.84 36.43
C LEU A 71 44.35 37.64 36.80
N HIS A 72 45.54 37.01 36.78
CA HIS A 72 46.80 37.57 37.29
C HIS A 72 47.82 37.99 36.21
N GLY A 73 47.39 38.13 34.95
CA GLY A 73 48.20 38.79 33.92
C GLY A 73 49.42 37.99 33.46
N VAL A 74 49.28 36.66 33.31
CA VAL A 74 50.31 35.81 32.69
C VAL A 74 50.58 36.29 31.26
N SER A 75 51.85 36.57 30.94
CA SER A 75 52.26 37.01 29.61
C SER A 75 52.29 35.84 28.63
N LEU A 76 51.16 35.57 27.98
CA LEU A 76 51.04 34.60 26.90
C LEU A 76 51.43 35.25 25.56
N SER A 77 52.07 34.49 24.67
CA SER A 77 52.23 34.89 23.27
C SER A 77 50.85 35.04 22.60
N ASP A 78 50.72 35.88 21.57
CA ASP A 78 49.46 36.07 20.83
C ASP A 78 48.83 34.75 20.39
N MET A 79 49.65 33.78 19.97
CA MET A 79 49.19 32.46 19.56
C MET A 79 48.69 31.60 20.75
N GLU A 80 49.34 31.70 21.91
CA GLU A 80 48.96 30.95 23.11
C GLU A 80 47.69 31.54 23.74
N ARG A 81 47.51 32.86 23.63
CA ARG A 81 46.27 33.55 24.01
C ARG A 81 45.09 33.10 23.15
N PHE A 82 45.27 33.04 21.82
CA PHE A 82 44.23 32.55 20.91
C PHE A 82 43.81 31.10 21.22
N LEU A 83 44.77 30.24 21.55
CA LEU A 83 44.48 28.86 21.97
C LEU A 83 43.70 28.79 23.28
N ALA A 84 44.07 29.59 24.28
CA ALA A 84 43.39 29.64 25.58
C ALA A 84 41.93 30.14 25.42
N GLU A 85 41.71 31.19 24.63
CA GLU A 85 40.37 31.72 24.33
C GLU A 85 39.49 30.69 23.58
N SER A 86 40.09 29.89 22.69
CA SER A 86 39.39 28.79 22.01
C SER A 86 38.97 27.68 22.96
N CYS A 87 39.82 27.35 23.94
CA CYS A 87 39.47 26.37 24.99
C CYS A 87 38.32 26.85 25.88
N ASP A 88 38.28 28.14 26.26
CA ASP A 88 37.15 28.71 27.02
C ASP A 88 35.84 28.60 26.25
N PHE A 89 35.88 28.83 24.93
CA PHE A 89 34.73 28.63 24.06
C PHE A 89 34.26 27.16 24.07
N VAL A 90 35.20 26.21 23.95
CA VAL A 90 34.90 24.77 24.01
C VAL A 90 34.32 24.38 25.36
N ILE A 91 34.89 24.84 26.48
CA ILE A 91 34.41 24.52 27.85
C ILE A 91 32.98 25.04 28.04
N THR A 92 32.71 26.27 27.58
CA THR A 92 31.40 26.91 27.74
C THR A 92 30.32 26.26 26.87
N TRP A 93 30.62 26.04 25.59
CA TRP A 93 29.60 25.65 24.61
C TRP A 93 29.48 24.13 24.39
N SER A 94 30.50 23.33 24.76
CA SER A 94 30.45 21.87 24.55
C SER A 94 29.30 21.20 25.29
N GLY A 95 28.93 21.69 26.48
CA GLY A 95 27.82 21.18 27.28
C GLY A 95 26.44 21.35 26.62
N LEU A 96 26.30 22.30 25.69
CA LEU A 96 25.06 22.55 24.96
C LEU A 96 25.11 22.00 23.54
N LEU A 97 26.18 22.31 22.78
CA LEU A 97 26.26 22.00 21.36
C LEU A 97 26.40 20.49 21.10
N VAL A 98 27.20 19.77 21.90
CA VAL A 98 27.47 18.35 21.68
C VAL A 98 26.22 17.48 21.91
N PRO A 99 25.42 17.69 22.98
CA PRO A 99 24.14 16.97 23.15
C PRO A 99 23.11 17.31 22.07
N VAL A 100 23.00 18.57 21.66
CA VAL A 100 22.04 18.99 20.61
C VAL A 100 22.38 18.31 19.28
N CYS A 101 23.65 18.36 18.86
CA CYS A 101 24.12 17.70 17.64
C CYS A 101 23.96 16.17 17.73
N GLY A 102 24.23 15.57 18.88
CA GLY A 102 24.04 14.13 19.09
C GLY A 102 22.58 13.70 19.00
N CYS A 103 21.66 14.46 19.58
CA CYS A 103 20.23 14.19 19.46
C CYS A 103 19.74 14.30 18.01
N ALA A 104 20.17 15.34 17.29
CA ALA A 104 19.85 15.50 15.87
C ALA A 104 20.38 14.32 15.03
N ALA A 105 21.63 13.90 15.27
CA ALA A 105 22.21 12.74 14.62
C ALA A 105 21.45 11.45 14.94
N ALA A 106 21.03 11.24 16.19
CA ALA A 106 20.26 10.08 16.60
C ALA A 106 18.90 9.98 15.88
N ILE A 107 18.18 11.11 15.78
CA ILE A 107 16.91 11.19 15.05
C ILE A 107 17.13 10.86 13.57
N PHE A 108 18.18 11.42 12.96
CA PHE A 108 18.50 11.17 11.56
C PHE A 108 18.84 9.70 11.30
N ILE A 109 19.67 9.09 12.16
CA ILE A 109 20.03 7.67 12.07
C ILE A 109 18.79 6.78 12.25
N PHE A 110 17.94 7.09 13.22
CA PHE A 110 16.68 6.37 13.46
C PHE A 110 15.76 6.43 12.25
N TYR A 111 15.57 7.62 11.66
CA TYR A 111 14.77 7.79 10.45
C TYR A 111 15.32 6.96 9.29
N ARG A 112 16.62 7.10 8.98
CA ARG A 112 17.27 6.40 7.87
C ARG A 112 17.27 4.89 8.01
N LYS A 113 17.44 4.36 9.23
CA LYS A 113 17.52 2.91 9.43
C LYS A 113 16.19 2.21 9.67
N LYS A 114 15.22 2.88 10.30
CA LYS A 114 13.98 2.22 10.76
C LYS A 114 12.73 2.66 10.01
N ILE A 115 12.61 3.94 9.66
CA ILE A 115 11.40 4.50 9.04
C ILE A 115 11.50 4.53 7.51
N HIS A 116 12.62 5.00 6.96
CA HIS A 116 12.78 5.18 5.52
C HIS A 116 12.64 3.87 4.72
N PRO A 117 13.28 2.73 5.10
CA PRO A 117 13.21 1.52 4.30
C PRO A 117 11.79 0.96 4.08
N PRO A 118 10.92 0.80 5.11
CA PRO A 118 9.56 0.31 4.88
C PRO A 118 8.69 1.29 4.10
N LEU A 119 8.88 2.61 4.30
CA LEU A 119 8.13 3.61 3.54
C LEU A 119 8.46 3.57 2.05
N GLU A 120 9.74 3.50 1.72
CA GLU A 120 10.20 3.40 0.33
C GLU A 120 9.69 2.12 -0.35
N GLU A 121 9.65 1.01 0.39
CA GLU A 121 9.11 -0.25 -0.14
C GLU A 121 7.59 -0.18 -0.38
N MET A 122 6.84 0.45 0.53
CA MET A 122 5.41 0.70 0.35
C MET A 122 5.15 1.64 -0.83
N GLU A 123 5.96 2.69 -0.99
CA GLU A 123 5.85 3.66 -2.10
C GLU A 123 6.08 2.96 -3.45
N ARG A 124 7.14 2.15 -3.58
CA ARG A 124 7.40 1.36 -4.78
C ARG A 124 6.27 0.36 -5.08
N SER A 125 5.72 -0.28 -4.05
CA SER A 125 4.59 -1.21 -4.22
C SER A 125 3.33 -0.47 -4.67
N LEU A 126 3.04 0.70 -4.11
CA LEU A 126 1.93 1.57 -4.53
C LEU A 126 2.07 2.01 -6.00
N GLU A 127 3.27 2.41 -6.41
CA GLU A 127 3.54 2.85 -7.77
C GLU A 127 3.42 1.70 -8.78
N ALA A 128 3.85 0.50 -8.41
CA ALA A 128 3.61 -0.69 -9.22
C ALA A 128 2.11 -1.01 -9.35
N VAL A 129 1.37 -0.95 -8.25
CA VAL A 129 -0.10 -1.13 -8.26
C VAL A 129 -0.79 -0.10 -9.15
N SER A 130 -0.37 1.17 -9.12
CA SER A 130 -0.97 2.21 -9.97
C SER A 130 -0.69 2.00 -11.46
N ARG A 131 0.43 1.35 -11.80
CA ARG A 131 0.74 0.88 -13.17
C ARG A 131 0.05 -0.43 -13.56
N GLY A 132 -0.69 -1.06 -12.65
CA GLY A 132 -1.34 -2.36 -12.88
C GLY A 132 -0.40 -3.56 -12.76
N GLU A 133 0.77 -3.39 -12.14
CA GLU A 133 1.73 -4.46 -11.85
C GLU A 133 1.44 -5.07 -10.48
N TRP A 134 0.96 -6.32 -10.43
CA TRP A 134 0.46 -6.96 -9.20
C TRP A 134 1.41 -7.99 -8.58
N ASP A 135 2.66 -8.04 -9.01
CA ASP A 135 3.64 -9.05 -8.56
C ASP A 135 4.70 -8.52 -7.60
N THR A 136 4.68 -7.22 -7.33
CA THR A 136 5.57 -6.55 -6.37
C THR A 136 5.10 -6.79 -4.93
N ALA A 137 5.63 -7.83 -4.31
CA ALA A 137 5.38 -8.14 -2.90
C ALA A 137 6.22 -7.25 -1.97
N ILE A 138 5.65 -6.86 -0.84
CA ILE A 138 6.37 -6.18 0.24
C ILE A 138 7.09 -7.23 1.10
N GLN A 139 8.41 -7.10 1.23
CA GLN A 139 9.30 -8.03 1.92
C GLN A 139 9.67 -7.57 3.34
N TYR A 140 9.27 -6.36 3.75
CA TYR A 140 9.50 -5.87 5.11
C TYR A 140 8.76 -6.71 6.17
N ARG A 141 9.49 -7.63 6.81
CA ARG A 141 8.98 -8.57 7.84
C ARG A 141 9.55 -8.27 9.23
N ASN A 142 9.33 -7.06 9.72
CA ASN A 142 9.59 -6.75 11.14
C ASN A 142 8.33 -7.00 11.98
N GLU A 143 8.50 -7.29 13.26
CA GLU A 143 7.38 -7.47 14.21
C GLU A 143 6.94 -6.14 14.85
N ASP A 144 7.53 -5.02 14.42
CA ASP A 144 7.19 -3.68 14.91
C ASP A 144 5.94 -3.12 14.22
N GLU A 145 5.52 -1.93 14.63
CA GLU A 145 4.30 -1.30 14.13
C GLU A 145 4.36 -1.01 12.62
N LEU A 146 5.57 -0.77 12.06
CA LEU A 146 5.75 -0.60 10.62
C LEU A 146 5.61 -1.93 9.89
N GLY A 147 6.14 -3.01 10.44
CA GLY A 147 5.95 -4.34 9.88
C GLY A 147 4.48 -4.79 9.89
N GLN A 148 3.74 -4.47 10.94
CA GLN A 148 2.28 -4.68 10.97
C GLN A 148 1.55 -3.84 9.91
N LEU A 149 1.99 -2.60 9.69
CA LEU A 149 1.44 -1.75 8.64
C LEU A 149 1.74 -2.31 7.24
N CYS A 150 2.99 -2.73 6.98
CA CYS A 150 3.38 -3.40 5.74
C CYS A 150 2.56 -4.67 5.50
N ALA A 151 2.30 -5.49 6.53
CA ALA A 151 1.48 -6.68 6.41
C ALA A 151 0.02 -6.36 6.05
N LYS A 152 -0.58 -5.32 6.65
CA LYS A 152 -1.92 -4.84 6.28
C LYS A 152 -1.97 -4.32 4.85
N PHE A 153 -0.93 -3.58 4.45
CA PHE A 153 -0.81 -3.06 3.10
C PHE A 153 -0.69 -4.21 2.06
N GLU A 154 0.13 -5.23 2.35
CA GLU A 154 0.24 -6.41 1.51
C GLU A 154 -1.10 -7.15 1.38
N SER A 155 -1.86 -7.27 2.47
CA SER A 155 -3.21 -7.84 2.43
C SER A 155 -4.14 -7.07 1.50
N MET A 156 -4.14 -5.73 1.56
CA MET A 156 -4.91 -4.88 0.66
C MET A 156 -4.48 -5.09 -0.81
N ARG A 157 -3.17 -5.13 -1.07
CA ARG A 157 -2.61 -5.37 -2.41
C ARG A 157 -3.07 -6.71 -3.00
N LEU A 158 -3.06 -7.77 -2.19
CA LEU A 158 -3.54 -9.10 -2.59
C LEU A 158 -5.05 -9.12 -2.86
N GLN A 159 -5.86 -8.41 -2.06
CA GLN A 159 -7.28 -8.26 -2.31
C GLN A 159 -7.57 -7.52 -3.62
N LEU A 160 -6.81 -6.45 -3.91
CA LEU A 160 -6.93 -5.73 -5.19
C LEU A 160 -6.55 -6.62 -6.37
N LYS A 161 -5.47 -7.40 -6.26
CA LYS A 161 -5.06 -8.37 -7.28
C LYS A 161 -6.15 -9.41 -7.56
N ASP A 162 -6.73 -9.98 -6.50
CA ASP A 162 -7.81 -10.97 -6.64
C ASP A 162 -9.07 -10.34 -7.24
N ASN A 163 -9.44 -9.14 -6.80
CA ASN A 163 -10.58 -8.41 -7.36
C ASN A 163 -10.38 -8.09 -8.86
N ASN A 164 -9.18 -7.63 -9.24
CA ASN A 164 -8.85 -7.39 -10.64
C ASN A 164 -8.96 -8.68 -11.46
N ARG A 165 -8.46 -9.81 -10.96
CA ARG A 165 -8.60 -11.12 -11.62
C ARG A 165 -10.07 -11.51 -11.83
N ARG A 166 -10.93 -11.28 -10.83
CA ARG A 166 -12.37 -11.53 -10.95
C ARG A 166 -13.03 -10.62 -11.97
N LEU A 167 -12.69 -9.33 -11.98
CA LEU A 167 -13.16 -8.37 -12.98
C LEU A 167 -12.80 -8.83 -14.40
N TRP A 168 -11.55 -9.22 -14.63
CA TRP A 168 -11.12 -9.76 -15.92
C TRP A 168 -11.88 -11.04 -16.31
N GLY A 169 -12.15 -11.93 -15.36
CA GLY A 169 -12.99 -13.10 -15.58
C GLY A 169 -14.39 -12.73 -16.07
N MET A 170 -15.05 -11.79 -15.38
CA MET A 170 -16.39 -11.31 -15.76
C MET A 170 -16.40 -10.64 -17.13
N VAL A 171 -15.36 -9.84 -17.47
CA VAL A 171 -15.23 -9.21 -18.79
C VAL A 171 -15.09 -10.25 -19.90
N GLU A 172 -14.32 -11.32 -19.67
CA GLU A 172 -14.14 -12.38 -20.67
C GLU A 172 -15.42 -13.21 -20.83
N GLU A 173 -16.12 -13.51 -19.73
CA GLU A 173 -17.43 -14.17 -19.75
C GLU A 173 -18.47 -13.34 -20.52
N GLU A 174 -18.52 -12.03 -20.27
CA GLU A 174 -19.39 -11.11 -21.01
C GLU A 174 -19.06 -11.10 -22.50
N LYS A 175 -17.77 -11.07 -22.86
CA LYS A 175 -17.32 -11.11 -24.25
C LYS A 175 -17.70 -12.42 -24.93
N ALA A 176 -17.53 -13.55 -24.25
CA ALA A 176 -17.93 -14.87 -24.76
C ALA A 176 -19.45 -14.95 -24.97
N LEU A 177 -20.24 -14.45 -24.00
CA LEU A 177 -21.69 -14.37 -24.10
C LEU A 177 -22.13 -13.51 -25.30
N ARG A 178 -21.56 -12.31 -25.46
CA ARG A 178 -21.83 -11.43 -26.61
C ARG A 178 -21.51 -12.10 -27.94
N ALA A 179 -20.41 -12.85 -28.01
CA ALA A 179 -20.03 -13.59 -29.21
C ALA A 179 -21.01 -14.72 -29.53
N ALA A 180 -21.45 -15.48 -28.52
CA ALA A 180 -22.46 -16.53 -28.68
C ALA A 180 -23.80 -15.96 -29.18
N ILE A 181 -24.28 -14.88 -28.57
CA ILE A 181 -25.51 -14.19 -29.01
C ILE A 181 -25.40 -13.72 -30.47
N ALA A 182 -24.27 -13.09 -30.83
CA ALA A 182 -24.05 -12.62 -32.20
C ALA A 182 -24.03 -13.78 -33.21
N HIS A 183 -23.46 -14.93 -32.85
CA HIS A 183 -23.48 -16.13 -33.68
C HIS A 183 -24.91 -16.63 -33.90
N ASP A 184 -25.68 -16.74 -32.83
CA ASP A 184 -27.04 -17.30 -32.86
C ASP A 184 -28.04 -16.37 -33.58
N ILE A 185 -27.78 -15.06 -33.62
CA ILE A 185 -28.53 -14.11 -34.46
C ILE A 185 -28.10 -14.18 -35.93
N ARG A 186 -26.80 -14.35 -36.21
CA ARG A 186 -26.27 -14.33 -37.58
C ARG A 186 -26.76 -15.52 -38.42
N SER A 187 -26.86 -16.70 -37.82
CA SER A 187 -27.27 -17.92 -38.52
C SER A 187 -28.66 -17.81 -39.18
N PRO A 188 -29.76 -17.49 -38.46
CA PRO A 188 -31.08 -17.33 -39.07
C PRO A 188 -31.13 -16.14 -40.05
N LEU A 189 -30.40 -15.04 -39.78
CA LEU A 189 -30.30 -13.93 -40.71
C LEU A 189 -29.64 -14.30 -42.05
N ALA A 190 -28.60 -15.15 -42.02
CA ALA A 190 -27.95 -15.63 -43.24
C ALA A 190 -28.88 -16.53 -44.06
N VAL A 191 -29.66 -17.40 -43.38
CA VAL A 191 -30.68 -18.23 -44.03
C VAL A 191 -31.76 -17.37 -44.67
N LEU A 192 -32.28 -16.38 -43.95
CA LEU A 192 -33.26 -15.43 -44.47
C LEU A 192 -32.76 -14.65 -45.69
N ARG A 193 -31.49 -14.22 -45.64
CA ARG A 193 -30.84 -13.55 -46.78
C ARG A 193 -30.75 -14.49 -47.99
N GLY A 194 -30.30 -15.73 -47.80
CA GLY A 194 -30.21 -16.71 -48.89
C GLY A 194 -31.57 -17.02 -49.51
N TYR A 195 -32.64 -17.09 -48.71
CA TYR A 195 -34.00 -17.20 -49.23
C TYR A 195 -34.43 -15.98 -50.04
N GLN A 196 -34.13 -14.76 -49.57
CA GLN A 196 -34.41 -13.55 -50.34
C GLN A 196 -33.62 -13.49 -51.65
N GLU A 197 -32.33 -13.85 -51.63
CA GLU A 197 -31.48 -13.92 -52.84
C GLU A 197 -32.04 -14.92 -53.86
N MET A 198 -32.43 -16.12 -53.41
CA MET A 198 -33.05 -17.13 -54.28
C MET A 198 -34.36 -16.62 -54.91
N LEU A 199 -35.23 -15.99 -54.11
CA LEU A 199 -36.48 -15.43 -54.62
C LEU A 199 -36.22 -14.30 -55.63
N LEU A 200 -35.25 -13.41 -55.37
CA LEU A 200 -34.91 -12.32 -56.28
C LEU A 200 -34.28 -12.81 -57.60
N GLU A 201 -33.53 -13.90 -57.58
CA GLU A 201 -32.86 -14.43 -58.77
C GLU A 201 -33.79 -15.25 -59.68
N PHE A 202 -34.55 -16.18 -59.08
CA PHE A 202 -35.24 -17.21 -59.87
C PHE A 202 -36.71 -16.89 -60.16
N VAL A 203 -37.37 -16.01 -59.37
CA VAL A 203 -38.76 -15.62 -59.62
C VAL A 203 -38.91 -14.81 -60.92
N PRO A 204 -38.08 -13.80 -61.23
CA PRO A 204 -38.20 -13.04 -62.49
C PRO A 204 -37.91 -13.89 -63.73
N GLN A 205 -37.15 -14.97 -63.58
CA GLN A 205 -36.78 -15.88 -64.68
C GLN A 205 -37.81 -17.01 -64.87
N GLU A 206 -38.90 -17.04 -64.10
CA GLU A 206 -39.90 -18.13 -64.05
C GLU A 206 -39.28 -19.53 -63.84
N ARG A 207 -38.11 -19.59 -63.17
CA ARG A 207 -37.33 -20.83 -62.96
C ARG A 207 -37.74 -21.61 -61.71
N ILE A 208 -38.74 -21.14 -60.97
CA ILE A 208 -39.23 -21.76 -59.73
C ILE A 208 -40.77 -21.80 -59.75
N GLU A 209 -41.33 -22.93 -59.35
CA GLU A 209 -42.78 -23.14 -59.24
C GLU A 209 -43.38 -22.37 -58.06
N LYS A 210 -44.66 -21.98 -58.17
CA LYS A 210 -45.38 -21.24 -57.13
C LYS A 210 -45.39 -21.95 -55.77
N ASP A 211 -45.50 -23.27 -55.77
CA ASP A 211 -45.52 -24.06 -54.52
C ASP A 211 -44.18 -23.96 -53.78
N LYS A 212 -43.07 -23.96 -54.53
CA LYS A 212 -41.72 -23.79 -53.99
C LYS A 212 -41.48 -22.38 -53.44
N ILE A 213 -42.02 -21.34 -54.10
CA ILE A 213 -42.00 -19.95 -53.58
C ILE A 213 -42.71 -19.88 -52.22
N MET A 214 -43.90 -20.47 -52.13
CA MET A 214 -44.67 -20.50 -50.89
C MET A 214 -43.97 -21.29 -49.79
N GLU A 215 -43.27 -22.38 -50.12
CA GLU A 215 -42.41 -23.14 -49.19
C GLU A 215 -41.27 -22.27 -48.64
N ILE A 216 -40.54 -21.55 -49.50
CA ILE A 216 -39.46 -20.64 -49.10
C ILE A 216 -39.97 -19.53 -48.19
N LEU A 217 -41.10 -18.89 -48.55
CA LEU A 217 -41.69 -17.82 -47.74
C LEU A 217 -42.16 -18.31 -46.37
N ARG A 218 -42.80 -19.49 -46.31
CA ARG A 218 -43.20 -20.12 -45.02
C ARG A 218 -41.98 -20.43 -44.16
N THR A 219 -40.94 -21.01 -44.74
CA THR A 219 -39.70 -21.34 -44.03
C THR A 219 -39.00 -20.07 -43.54
N GLY A 220 -39.04 -18.98 -44.32
CA GLY A 220 -38.59 -17.66 -43.91
C GLY A 220 -39.35 -17.13 -42.69
N MET A 221 -40.68 -17.21 -42.69
CA MET A 221 -41.49 -16.83 -41.52
C MET A 221 -41.11 -17.64 -40.27
N GLU A 222 -40.93 -18.95 -40.39
CA GLU A 222 -40.48 -19.79 -39.27
C GLU A 222 -39.12 -19.35 -38.70
N GLN A 223 -38.18 -18.91 -39.54
CA GLN A 223 -36.90 -18.36 -39.05
C GLN A 223 -37.07 -17.03 -38.33
N ILE A 224 -37.99 -16.17 -38.77
CA ILE A 224 -38.31 -14.91 -38.09
C ILE A 224 -38.91 -15.21 -36.70
N ASP A 225 -39.84 -16.17 -36.61
CA ASP A 225 -40.45 -16.56 -35.33
C ASP A 225 -39.42 -17.12 -34.35
N ARG A 226 -38.49 -17.96 -34.83
CA ARG A 226 -37.37 -18.46 -34.01
C ARG A 226 -36.48 -17.33 -33.49
N LEU A 227 -36.16 -16.36 -34.34
CA LEU A 227 -35.35 -15.21 -33.93
C LEU A 227 -36.06 -14.36 -32.87
N ASN A 228 -37.36 -14.12 -33.03
CA ASN A 228 -38.17 -13.41 -32.02
C ASN A 228 -38.18 -14.14 -30.68
N GLN A 229 -38.40 -15.46 -30.69
CA GLN A 229 -38.39 -16.28 -29.48
C GLN A 229 -37.02 -16.25 -28.78
N PHE A 230 -35.93 -16.26 -29.55
CA PHE A 230 -34.58 -16.11 -29.01
C PHE A 230 -34.38 -14.74 -28.33
N VAL A 231 -34.79 -13.65 -28.99
CA VAL A 231 -34.68 -12.29 -28.43
C VAL A 231 -35.51 -12.15 -27.15
N ASP A 232 -36.73 -12.68 -27.12
CA ASP A 232 -37.58 -12.67 -25.92
C ASP A 232 -36.94 -13.44 -24.76
N THR A 233 -36.38 -14.62 -25.05
CA THR A 233 -35.67 -15.43 -24.05
C THR A 233 -34.46 -14.68 -23.48
N MET A 234 -33.67 -14.03 -24.32
CA MET A 234 -32.52 -13.22 -23.88
C MET A 234 -32.94 -12.02 -23.03
N ARG A 235 -34.07 -11.38 -23.38
CA ARG A 235 -34.63 -10.27 -22.61
C ARG A 235 -35.12 -10.73 -21.22
N GLU A 236 -35.74 -11.90 -21.13
CA GLU A 236 -36.14 -12.47 -19.84
C GLU A 236 -34.93 -12.79 -18.96
N LEU A 237 -33.87 -13.38 -19.54
CA LEU A 237 -32.63 -13.69 -18.83
C LEU A 237 -32.00 -12.42 -18.24
N SER A 238 -31.85 -11.36 -19.05
CA SER A 238 -31.30 -10.08 -18.59
C SER A 238 -32.12 -9.46 -17.45
N ARG A 239 -33.47 -9.56 -17.49
CA ARG A 239 -34.33 -9.10 -16.38
C ARG A 239 -34.16 -9.90 -15.10
N LEU A 240 -33.81 -11.18 -15.19
CA LEU A 240 -33.53 -12.01 -14.02
C LEU A 240 -32.21 -11.62 -13.35
N GLU A 241 -31.18 -11.28 -14.14
CA GLU A 241 -29.87 -10.83 -13.64
C GLU A 241 -29.94 -9.48 -12.93
N GLU A 242 -30.76 -8.53 -13.41
CA GLU A 242 -30.94 -7.22 -12.78
C GLU A 242 -31.76 -7.26 -11.47
N ARG A 243 -32.40 -8.39 -11.18
CA ARG A 243 -33.34 -8.49 -10.06
C ARG A 243 -32.61 -8.59 -8.73
N LYS A 244 -32.70 -7.55 -7.90
CA LYS A 244 -32.22 -7.60 -6.52
C LYS A 244 -32.97 -8.67 -5.72
N VAL A 245 -32.24 -9.67 -5.24
CA VAL A 245 -32.78 -10.72 -4.37
C VAL A 245 -33.05 -10.13 -2.98
N VAL A 246 -34.31 -10.20 -2.54
CA VAL A 246 -34.72 -9.78 -1.19
C VAL A 246 -34.93 -11.04 -0.34
N CYS A 247 -34.00 -11.27 0.58
CA CYS A 247 -34.10 -12.37 1.54
C CYS A 247 -35.12 -12.03 2.62
N GLN A 248 -36.11 -12.90 2.80
CA GLN A 248 -37.12 -12.80 3.86
C GLN A 248 -37.41 -14.19 4.43
N SER A 249 -37.80 -14.28 5.70
CA SER A 249 -38.25 -15.55 6.28
C SER A 249 -39.58 -15.96 5.66
N VAL A 250 -39.65 -17.18 5.11
CA VAL A 250 -40.86 -17.71 4.47
C VAL A 250 -41.22 -19.04 5.13
N SER A 251 -42.48 -19.19 5.52
CA SER A 251 -43.00 -20.48 6.01
C SER A 251 -42.92 -21.53 4.89
N MET A 252 -42.36 -22.69 5.22
CA MET A 252 -42.24 -23.82 4.30
C MET A 252 -43.61 -24.26 3.76
N GLU A 253 -44.66 -24.24 4.58
CA GLU A 253 -46.02 -24.56 4.14
C GLU A 253 -46.51 -23.60 3.05
N LYS A 254 -46.23 -22.30 3.20
CA LYS A 254 -46.62 -21.27 2.22
C LYS A 254 -45.86 -21.43 0.91
N LEU A 255 -44.58 -21.82 0.98
CA LEU A 255 -43.74 -22.09 -0.19
C LEU A 255 -44.23 -23.33 -0.95
N VAL A 256 -44.45 -24.45 -0.24
CA VAL A 256 -44.94 -25.71 -0.83
C VAL A 256 -46.32 -25.53 -1.44
N ARG A 257 -47.21 -24.74 -0.80
CA ARG A 257 -48.53 -24.44 -1.36
C ARG A 257 -48.42 -23.69 -2.67
N ARG A 258 -47.65 -22.59 -2.72
CA ARG A 258 -47.42 -21.82 -3.96
C ARG A 258 -46.79 -22.67 -5.06
N ALA A 259 -45.77 -23.47 -4.74
CA ALA A 259 -45.13 -24.37 -5.70
C ALA A 259 -46.12 -25.43 -6.23
N SER A 260 -47.01 -25.95 -5.37
CA SER A 260 -48.05 -26.91 -5.76
C SER A 260 -49.09 -26.30 -6.69
N GLU A 261 -49.54 -25.07 -6.40
CA GLU A 261 -50.50 -24.33 -7.22
C GLU A 261 -49.94 -24.07 -8.63
N THR A 262 -48.72 -23.54 -8.72
CA THR A 262 -48.03 -23.31 -9.99
C THR A 262 -47.77 -24.61 -10.74
N GLY A 263 -47.27 -25.64 -10.04
CA GLY A 263 -46.97 -26.94 -10.64
C GLY A 263 -48.22 -27.62 -11.22
N ARG A 264 -49.36 -27.53 -10.53
CA ARG A 264 -50.64 -28.05 -11.05
C ARG A 264 -51.10 -27.30 -12.30
N MET A 265 -51.03 -25.97 -12.31
CA MET A 265 -51.40 -25.16 -13.49
C MET A 265 -50.58 -25.56 -14.72
N LEU A 266 -49.25 -25.69 -14.57
CA LEU A 266 -48.35 -26.10 -15.66
C LEU A 266 -48.59 -27.56 -16.10
N SER A 267 -48.84 -28.46 -15.14
CA SER A 267 -49.12 -29.87 -15.41
C SER A 267 -50.38 -30.06 -16.26
N GLN A 268 -51.40 -29.22 -16.01
CA GLN A 268 -52.68 -29.26 -16.71
C GLN A 268 -52.56 -28.73 -18.15
N GLN A 269 -51.74 -27.70 -18.38
CA GLN A 269 -51.41 -27.23 -19.73
C GLN A 269 -50.57 -28.23 -20.54
N ALA A 270 -49.65 -28.95 -19.90
CA ALA A 270 -48.74 -29.88 -20.57
C ALA A 270 -49.28 -31.33 -20.65
N GLY A 271 -50.43 -31.62 -20.04
CA GLY A 271 -51.00 -32.98 -19.98
C GLY A 271 -50.15 -33.99 -19.20
N LYS A 272 -49.30 -33.53 -18.27
CA LYS A 272 -48.38 -34.39 -17.50
C LYS A 272 -48.92 -34.65 -16.08
N ARG A 273 -48.32 -35.61 -15.36
CA ARG A 273 -48.57 -35.84 -13.93
C ARG A 273 -47.56 -35.07 -13.08
N PHE A 274 -48.04 -34.30 -12.12
CA PHE A 274 -47.21 -33.54 -11.17
C PHE A 274 -47.36 -34.08 -9.74
N ARG A 275 -46.24 -34.29 -9.05
CA ARG A 275 -46.19 -34.70 -7.64
C ARG A 275 -45.02 -34.01 -6.94
N ILE A 276 -45.28 -33.40 -5.78
CA ILE A 276 -44.21 -32.94 -4.87
C ILE A 276 -43.91 -34.08 -3.90
N THR A 277 -42.66 -34.53 -3.90
CA THR A 277 -42.14 -35.49 -2.90
C THR A 277 -41.44 -34.74 -1.78
N ARG A 278 -41.57 -35.28 -0.57
CA ARG A 278 -40.93 -34.76 0.64
C ARG A 278 -39.49 -35.21 0.71
#